data_AF-A0A9E4ZDY7-F1
#
_entry.id   AF-A0A9E4ZDY7-F1
#
_cell.length_a   1.000
_cell.length_b   1.000
_cell.length_c   1.000
_cell.angle_alpha   90.00
_cell.angle_beta   90.00
_cell.angle_gamma   90.00
#
_symmetry.space_group_name_H-M   'P 1'
#
loop_
_entity.id
_entity.type
_entity.pdbx_description
1 polymer ?
#
loop_
_entity_poly.entity_id
_entity_poly.type
_entity_poly.pdbx_seq_one_letter_code
_entity_poly.pdbx_strand_id
1 'polypeptide(L)' 'NFPLLSDYKRDVVNAYGVALPNFAGMEGYTASERAVFVIDKEGVIRFKWVGENPGKEPDYDEVQRQVEQLK' A
#
# COMPACT_ATOMS: atom_id res chain seq x y z
N ASN A 1 17.83 -5.16 -2.27
CA ASN A 1 17.77 -4.36 -1.03
C ASN A 1 16.90 -3.15 -1.30
N PHE A 2 16.02 -2.75 -0.37
CA PHE A 2 15.08 -1.65 -0.55
C PHE A 2 14.84 -0.92 0.80
N PRO A 3 14.41 0.36 0.79
CA PRO A 3 14.15 1.10 2.02
C PRO A 3 12.90 0.57 2.75
N LEU A 4 12.95 0.57 4.08
CA LEU A 4 11.81 0.31 4.95
C LEU A 4 11.51 1.59 5.75
N LEU A 5 10.31 2.13 5.59
CA LEU A 5 9.91 3.42 6.16
C LEU A 5 8.93 3.23 7.32
N SER A 6 8.92 4.18 8.26
CA SER A 6 8.01 4.20 9.41
C SER A 6 7.02 5.37 9.31
N ASP A 7 5.75 5.07 9.05
CA ASP A 7 4.65 6.04 9.10
C ASP A 7 4.09 6.15 10.53
N TYR A 8 4.92 6.61 11.47
CA TYR A 8 4.53 6.63 12.89
C TYR A 8 3.42 7.64 13.22
N LYS A 9 3.15 8.63 12.36
CA LYS A 9 2.02 9.55 12.53
C LYS A 9 0.75 9.09 11.86
N ARG A 10 0.84 8.06 11.00
CA ARG A 10 -0.26 7.56 10.17
C ARG A 10 -0.70 8.59 9.13
N ASP A 11 0.15 9.55 8.80
CA ASP A 11 -0.17 10.60 7.82
C ASP A 11 -0.24 10.00 6.41
N VAL A 12 0.66 9.05 6.10
CA VAL A 12 0.77 8.46 4.76
C VAL A 12 -0.35 7.46 4.49
N VAL A 13 -0.66 6.57 5.44
CA VAL A 13 -1.78 5.61 5.27
C VAL A 13 -3.12 6.32 5.08
N ASN A 14 -3.32 7.47 5.75
CA ASN A 14 -4.49 8.31 5.55
C ASN A 14 -4.47 9.00 4.19
N ALA A 15 -3.33 9.59 3.79
CA ALA A 15 -3.20 10.26 2.50
C ALA A 15 -3.43 9.32 1.30
N TYR A 16 -3.01 8.05 1.41
CA TYR A 16 -3.22 7.02 0.39
C TYR A 16 -4.60 6.33 0.49
N GLY A 17 -5.39 6.67 1.52
CA GLY A 17 -6.72 6.11 1.74
C GLY A 17 -6.72 4.61 2.00
N VAL A 18 -5.73 4.12 2.77
CA VAL A 18 -5.53 2.70 3.13
C VAL A 18 -5.35 2.51 4.63
N ALA A 19 -5.88 3.44 5.43
CA ALA A 19 -5.89 3.32 6.88
C ALA A 19 -6.88 2.22 7.30
N LEU A 20 -6.39 1.27 8.09
CA LEU A 20 -7.18 0.21 8.71
C LEU A 20 -7.36 0.51 10.20
N PRO A 21 -8.49 1.11 10.62
CA PRO A 21 -8.76 1.38 12.01
C PRO A 21 -9.04 0.09 12.78
N ASN A 22 -8.79 0.13 14.10
CA ASN A 22 -9.11 -0.96 15.03
C ASN A 22 -8.55 -2.33 14.61
N PHE A 23 -7.33 -2.33 14.05
CA PHE A 23 -6.72 -3.54 13.53
C PHE A 23 -6.57 -4.60 14.63
N ALA A 24 -6.84 -5.86 14.26
CA ALA A 24 -6.90 -7.00 15.19
C ALA A 24 -7.90 -6.83 16.35
N GLY A 25 -8.93 -5.99 16.19
CA GLY A 25 -9.95 -5.72 17.21
C GLY A 25 -9.48 -4.80 18.34
N MET A 26 -8.32 -4.16 18.20
CA MET A 26 -7.76 -3.26 19.20
C MET A 26 -8.19 -1.81 18.90
N GLU A 27 -9.04 -1.24 19.75
CA GLU A 27 -9.53 0.13 19.57
C GLU A 27 -8.38 1.15 19.50
N GLY A 28 -8.43 2.02 18.49
CA GLY A 28 -7.41 3.06 18.25
C GLY A 28 -6.11 2.55 17.60
N TYR A 29 -5.93 1.22 17.45
CA TYR A 29 -4.76 0.67 16.78
C TYR A 29 -4.94 0.72 15.26
N THR A 30 -4.50 1.83 14.66
CA THR A 30 -4.55 2.03 13.21
C THR A 30 -3.30 1.44 12.54
N ALA A 31 -3.53 0.56 11.57
CA ALA A 31 -2.51 -0.02 10.69
C ALA A 31 -2.77 0.41 9.24
N SER A 32 -1.88 0.00 8.33
CA SER A 32 -2.18 0.04 6.89
C SER A 32 -2.94 -1.21 6.50
N GLU A 33 -3.94 -1.10 5.61
CA GLU A 33 -4.33 -2.23 4.78
C GLU A 33 -3.11 -2.71 3.98
N ARG A 34 -3.06 -4.00 3.64
CA ARG A 34 -2.02 -4.45 2.71
C ARG A 34 -2.34 -3.88 1.34
N ALA A 35 -1.46 -3.02 0.83
CA ALA A 35 -1.67 -2.33 -0.43
C ALA A 35 -0.37 -2.25 -1.23
N VAL A 36 -0.50 -2.11 -2.55
CA VAL A 36 0.58 -1.87 -3.50
C VAL A 36 0.19 -0.71 -4.39
N PHE A 37 1.11 0.23 -4.56
CA PHE A 37 0.98 1.34 -5.47
C PHE A 37 2.19 1.35 -6.39
N VAL A 38 1.96 1.46 -7.71
CA VAL A 38 3.02 1.70 -8.69
C VAL A 38 2.88 3.14 -9.18
N ILE A 39 3.97 3.89 -9.06
CA ILE A 39 4.03 5.32 -9.33
C ILE A 39 5.07 5.55 -10.43
N ASP A 40 4.74 6.37 -11.41
CA ASP A 40 5.67 6.72 -12.49
C ASP A 40 6.68 7.83 -12.10
N LYS A 41 7.53 8.22 -13.05
CA LYS A 41 8.54 9.26 -12.85
C LYS A 41 7.97 10.67 -12.68
N GLU A 42 6.71 10.89 -13.04
CA GLU A 42 6.00 12.16 -12.87
C GLU A 42 5.26 12.21 -11.52
N GLY A 43 5.32 11.13 -10.72
CA GLY A 43 4.64 11.03 -9.44
C GLY A 43 3.17 10.62 -9.55
N VAL A 44 2.73 10.12 -10.71
CA VAL A 44 1.35 9.68 -10.94
C VAL A 44 1.20 8.21 -10.56
N ILE A 45 0.17 7.89 -9.77
CA ILE A 45 -0.21 6.50 -9.48
C ILE A 45 -0.76 5.88 -10.76
N ARG A 46 -0.10 4.85 -11.29
CA ARG A 46 -0.50 4.13 -12.49
C ARG A 46 -1.18 2.80 -12.19
N PHE A 47 -0.91 2.24 -11.02
CA PHE A 47 -1.57 1.05 -10.50
C PHE A 47 -1.79 1.17 -9.01
N LYS A 48 -2.95 0.70 -8.55
CA LYS A 48 -3.34 0.58 -7.15
C LYS A 48 -3.95 -0.80 -6.94
N TRP A 49 -3.46 -1.49 -5.93
CA TRP A 49 -4.08 -2.68 -5.39
C TRP A 49 -4.22 -2.52 -3.87
N VAL A 50 -5.38 -2.88 -3.34
CA VAL A 50 -5.65 -2.93 -1.90
C VAL A 50 -6.27 -4.30 -1.61
N GLY A 51 -5.65 -5.04 -0.71
CA GLY A 51 -6.12 -6.37 -0.33
C GLY A 51 -7.43 -6.28 0.46
N GLU A 52 -8.38 -7.17 0.15
CA GLU A 52 -9.66 -7.29 0.87
C GLU A 52 -9.48 -7.49 2.39
N ASN A 53 -8.35 -8.07 2.79
CA ASN A 53 -7.92 -8.15 4.18
C ASN A 53 -6.39 -8.27 4.27
N PRO A 54 -5.78 -8.04 5.45
CA PRO A 54 -4.33 -8.06 5.63
C PRO A 54 -3.63 -9.40 5.32
N GLY A 55 -4.39 -10.50 5.28
CA GLY A 55 -3.90 -11.84 4.96
C GLY A 55 -3.88 -12.16 3.47
N LYS A 56 -4.45 -11.31 2.61
CA LYS A 56 -4.34 -11.46 1.15
C LYS A 56 -3.06 -10.84 0.64
N GLU A 57 -2.49 -11.45 -0.39
CA GLU A 57 -1.30 -10.96 -1.08
C GLU A 57 -1.70 -10.43 -2.46
N PRO A 58 -0.94 -9.45 -3.01
CA PRO A 58 -1.12 -9.02 -4.39
C PRO A 58 -0.71 -10.13 -5.36
N ASP A 59 -1.18 -10.03 -6.61
CA ASP A 59 -0.56 -10.75 -7.72
C ASP A 59 0.79 -10.09 -8.04
N TYR A 60 1.88 -10.74 -7.65
CA TYR A 60 3.23 -10.23 -7.83
C TYR A 60 3.63 -10.10 -9.31
N ASP A 61 3.18 -11.02 -10.16
CA ASP A 61 3.48 -10.96 -11.59
C ASP A 61 2.75 -9.78 -12.23
N GLU A 62 1.52 -9.47 -11.78
CA GLU A 62 0.81 -8.28 -12.22
C GLU A 62 1.51 -7.01 -11.77
N VAL A 63 1.92 -6.91 -10.50
CA VAL A 63 2.69 -5.75 -10.01
C VAL A 63 3.95 -5.54 -10.86
N GLN A 64 4.67 -6.62 -11.18
CA GLN A 64 5.86 -6.52 -12.04
C GLN A 64 5.53 -6.04 -13.45
N ARG A 65 4.47 -6.58 -14.08
CA ARG A 65 4.00 -6.12 -15.41
C ARG A 65 3.65 -4.65 -15.41
N GLN A 66 3.00 -4.16 -14.35
CA GLN A 66 2.63 -2.75 -14.21
C GLN A 66 3.86 -1.84 -14.11
N VAL A 67 4.91 -2.27 -13.41
CA VAL A 67 6.20 -1.55 -13.37
C VAL A 67 6.89 -1.55 -14.73
N GLU A 68 6.87 -2.68 -15.45
CA GLU A 68 7.53 -2.81 -16.76
C GLU A 68 6.89 -1.91 -17.84
N GLN A 69 5.59 -1.64 -17.75
CA GLN A 69 4.88 -0.72 -18.64
C GLN A 69 5.30 0.76 -18.47
N LEU A 70 5.98 1.11 -17.36
CA LEU A 70 6.45 2.48 -17.08
C LEU A 70 7.90 2.74 -17.51
N LYS A 71 8.55 1.76 -18.15
CA LYS A 71 9.92 1.88 -18.65
C LYS A 71 10.02 2.84 -19.84
#